data_AF-A0A0F2PXZ9-F1
#
_entry.id   AF-A0A0F2PXZ9-F1
#
_cell.length_a   1.000
_cell.length_b   1.000
_cell.length_c   1.000
_cell.angle_alpha   90.00
_cell.angle_beta   90.00
_cell.angle_gamma   90.00
#
_symmetry.space_group_name_H-M   'P 1'
#
loop_
_entity.id
_entity.type
_entity.pdbx_description
1 polymer ?
#
loop_
_entity_poly.entity_id
_entity_poly.type
_entity_poly.pdbx_seq_one_letter_code
_entity_poly.pdbx_strand_id
1 'polypeptide(L)'
;MRLNRLDLTRYGKFTDHVIDFGSRTDGSCDLHIVYGPNEAGKSTLFNGWLDLLFGIGAQSSYNFLHPYPAMRIGAAIELDGEAREFVRIKRPQNSLFDGRDQPLSETALIAGLGGLGRDGYRTMFSLDDETLEQGGESILASRGDLGELLFSASAGLGDLSQQLVRLRAETEEFYKPRAQKRRLGELKAELADLKAERERIDTQASKYAQLTKAFEDATARHDAASSERKRLRVRLAAINRLLTARPRFGELERLQGQFDQLKDLPEVAPEWREQIRDLGNEEAALMASGAALNDEIERLTAELESIGVDAEMLALRHRMAELDRLRT
;
A
#
# COMPACT_ATOMS: atom_id res chain seq x y z
N MET A 1 -62.14 -10.14 -33.30
CA MET A 1 -62.97 -11.18 -32.66
C MET A 1 -64.22 -10.52 -32.09
N ARG A 2 -65.41 -11.07 -32.36
CA ARG A 2 -66.70 -10.59 -31.79
C ARG A 2 -67.49 -11.77 -31.21
N LEU A 3 -68.10 -11.59 -30.04
CA LEU A 3 -69.00 -12.59 -29.45
C LEU A 3 -70.41 -12.38 -29.99
N ASN A 4 -70.93 -13.34 -30.76
CA ASN A 4 -72.27 -13.26 -31.33
C ASN A 4 -73.31 -13.90 -30.41
N ARG A 5 -72.96 -15.02 -29.76
CA ARG A 5 -73.85 -15.72 -28.83
C ARG A 5 -73.03 -16.44 -27.76
N LEU A 6 -73.49 -16.44 -26.51
CA LEU A 6 -72.92 -17.21 -25.41
C LEU A 6 -73.94 -18.23 -24.88
N ASP A 7 -73.54 -19.50 -24.88
CA ASP A 7 -74.37 -20.64 -24.50
C ASP A 7 -73.88 -21.22 -23.16
N LEU A 8 -74.55 -20.89 -22.07
CA LEU A 8 -74.27 -21.43 -20.73
C LEU A 8 -75.09 -22.72 -20.53
N THR A 9 -74.72 -23.78 -21.28
CA THR A 9 -75.43 -25.07 -21.32
C THR A 9 -75.50 -25.72 -19.93
N ARG A 10 -74.34 -25.87 -19.26
CA ARG A 10 -74.25 -26.41 -17.89
C ARG A 10 -73.08 -25.75 -17.19
N TYR A 11 -73.28 -24.57 -16.62
CA TYR A 11 -72.20 -23.81 -16.01
C TYR A 11 -72.70 -22.93 -14.87
N GLY A 12 -72.09 -23.08 -13.69
CA GLY A 12 -72.52 -22.37 -12.50
C GLY A 12 -74.00 -22.61 -12.22
N LYS A 13 -74.78 -21.53 -12.22
CA LYS A 13 -76.22 -21.56 -11.92
C LYS A 13 -77.10 -21.76 -13.14
N PHE A 14 -76.49 -21.72 -14.32
CA PHE A 14 -77.21 -21.75 -15.59
C PHE A 14 -77.36 -23.19 -16.07
N THR A 15 -78.55 -23.48 -16.61
CA THR A 15 -78.88 -24.71 -17.32
C THR A 15 -79.56 -24.29 -18.62
N ASP A 16 -78.93 -24.61 -19.75
CA ASP A 16 -79.39 -24.30 -21.11
C ASP A 16 -79.76 -22.82 -21.32
N HIS A 17 -78.99 -21.91 -20.69
CA HIS A 17 -79.20 -20.48 -20.83
C HIS A 17 -78.40 -19.90 -22.00
N VAL A 18 -79.06 -19.10 -22.84
CA VAL A 18 -78.46 -18.53 -24.06
C VAL A 18 -78.59 -17.02 -24.03
N ILE A 19 -77.50 -16.35 -24.36
CA ILE A 19 -77.45 -14.90 -24.53
C ILE A 19 -77.00 -14.61 -25.94
N ASP A 20 -77.94 -14.13 -26.75
CA ASP A 20 -77.71 -13.78 -28.16
C ASP A 20 -77.50 -12.28 -28.30
N PHE A 21 -76.33 -11.90 -28.84
CA PHE A 21 -75.94 -10.52 -29.12
C PHE A 21 -76.25 -10.14 -30.57
N GLY A 22 -76.83 -11.04 -31.37
CA GLY A 22 -77.23 -10.80 -32.75
C GLY A 22 -76.04 -10.56 -33.70
N SER A 23 -76.33 -10.24 -34.95
CA SER A 23 -75.32 -9.85 -35.95
C SER A 23 -75.01 -8.36 -35.88
N ARG A 24 -73.75 -7.99 -36.17
CA ARG A 24 -73.37 -6.59 -36.28
C ARG A 24 -74.16 -5.91 -37.40
N THR A 25 -74.72 -4.74 -37.12
CA THR A 25 -75.41 -3.92 -38.13
C THR A 25 -74.51 -2.76 -38.56
N ASP A 26 -74.21 -2.68 -39.86
CA ASP A 26 -73.34 -1.64 -40.41
C ASP A 26 -73.90 -0.23 -40.15
N GLY A 27 -73.03 0.67 -39.69
CA GLY A 27 -73.41 2.05 -39.35
C GLY A 27 -73.98 2.24 -37.93
N SER A 28 -74.07 1.18 -37.11
CA SER A 28 -74.53 1.26 -35.72
C SER A 28 -73.42 0.92 -34.71
N CYS A 29 -73.58 1.38 -33.46
CA CYS A 29 -72.67 1.04 -32.37
C CYS A 29 -72.98 -0.38 -31.85
N ASP A 30 -71.97 -1.23 -31.76
CA ASP A 30 -72.07 -2.62 -31.29
C ASP A 30 -71.89 -2.69 -29.76
N LEU A 31 -72.83 -2.06 -29.03
CA LEU A 31 -72.82 -1.98 -27.56
C LEU A 31 -73.98 -2.79 -26.97
N HIS A 32 -73.65 -3.77 -26.13
CA HIS A 32 -74.62 -4.60 -25.43
C HIS A 32 -74.54 -4.38 -23.92
N ILE A 33 -75.70 -4.23 -23.28
CA ILE A 33 -75.80 -4.07 -21.82
C ILE A 33 -76.53 -5.27 -21.25
N VAL A 34 -75.80 -6.10 -20.49
CA VAL A 34 -76.38 -7.21 -19.73
C VAL A 34 -76.65 -6.74 -18.30
N TYR A 35 -77.91 -6.56 -17.95
CA TYR A 35 -78.31 -6.07 -16.63
C TYR A 35 -79.27 -7.03 -15.92
N GLY A 36 -79.35 -6.91 -14.61
CA GLY A 36 -80.24 -7.70 -13.76
C GLY A 36 -79.94 -7.48 -12.28
N PRO A 37 -80.79 -8.01 -11.37
CA PRO A 37 -80.58 -7.90 -9.93
C PRO A 37 -79.23 -8.46 -9.46
N ASN A 38 -78.87 -8.17 -8.21
CA ASN A 38 -77.76 -8.88 -7.56
C ASN A 38 -78.05 -10.39 -7.55
N GLU A 39 -76.99 -11.20 -7.63
CA GLU A 39 -77.09 -12.66 -7.72
C GLU A 39 -77.79 -13.20 -9.00
N ALA A 40 -78.17 -12.33 -9.94
CA ALA A 40 -78.70 -12.74 -11.26
C ALA A 40 -77.68 -13.52 -12.12
N GLY A 41 -76.43 -13.64 -11.68
CA GLY A 41 -75.40 -14.47 -12.33
C GLY A 41 -74.55 -13.73 -13.35
N LYS A 42 -74.53 -12.39 -13.31
CA LYS A 42 -73.70 -11.55 -14.19
C LYS A 42 -72.20 -11.91 -14.08
N SER A 43 -71.69 -12.07 -12.87
CA SER A 43 -70.30 -12.51 -12.64
C SER A 43 -70.06 -13.96 -13.09
N THR A 44 -71.06 -14.84 -12.93
CA THR A 44 -71.00 -16.23 -13.43
C THR A 44 -70.93 -16.27 -14.96
N LEU A 45 -71.71 -15.44 -15.64
CA LEU A 45 -71.69 -15.29 -17.10
C LEU A 45 -70.31 -14.82 -17.57
N PHE A 46 -69.78 -13.76 -16.96
CA PHE A 46 -68.47 -13.23 -17.32
C PHE A 46 -67.35 -14.26 -17.10
N ASN A 47 -67.37 -15.00 -16.01
CA ASN A 47 -66.42 -16.09 -15.79
C ASN A 47 -66.62 -17.25 -16.77
N GLY A 48 -67.85 -17.54 -17.17
CA GLY A 48 -68.14 -18.51 -18.22
C GLY A 48 -67.51 -18.11 -19.56
N TRP A 49 -67.55 -16.82 -19.90
CA TRP A 49 -66.84 -16.28 -21.07
C TRP A 49 -65.32 -16.47 -20.97
N LEU A 50 -64.72 -16.12 -19.83
CA LEU A 50 -63.28 -16.32 -19.62
C LEU A 50 -62.89 -17.80 -19.66
N ASP A 51 -63.70 -18.67 -19.08
CA ASP A 51 -63.46 -20.12 -19.08
C ASP A 51 -63.63 -20.75 -20.46
N LEU A 52 -64.51 -20.20 -21.31
CA LEU A 52 -64.58 -20.58 -22.71
C LEU A 52 -63.27 -20.25 -23.44
N LEU A 53 -62.77 -19.01 -23.27
CA LEU A 53 -61.56 -18.53 -23.93
C LEU A 53 -60.29 -19.26 -23.48
N PHE A 54 -60.12 -19.43 -22.16
CA PHE A 54 -58.85 -19.87 -21.55
C PHE A 54 -58.90 -21.27 -20.94
N GLY A 55 -60.06 -21.92 -21.01
CA GLY A 55 -60.30 -23.22 -20.38
C GLY A 55 -60.86 -23.11 -18.96
N ILE A 56 -61.60 -24.15 -18.56
CA ILE A 56 -62.14 -24.27 -17.21
C ILE A 56 -61.04 -24.82 -16.28
N GLY A 57 -60.61 -24.00 -15.32
CA GLY A 57 -59.51 -24.27 -14.41
C GLY A 57 -59.60 -25.62 -13.67
N ALA A 58 -58.46 -26.14 -13.20
CA ALA A 58 -58.38 -27.44 -12.53
C ALA A 58 -59.40 -27.57 -11.38
N GLN A 59 -59.48 -26.54 -10.55
CA GLN A 59 -60.50 -26.32 -9.53
C GLN A 59 -61.36 -25.12 -9.98
N SER A 60 -62.63 -25.35 -10.26
CA SER A 60 -63.58 -24.29 -10.64
C SER A 60 -64.65 -24.17 -9.57
N SER A 61 -64.88 -22.95 -9.08
CA SER A 61 -65.94 -22.65 -8.11
C SER A 61 -67.35 -22.64 -8.74
N TYR A 62 -67.47 -22.84 -10.06
CA TYR A 62 -68.73 -22.80 -10.81
C TYR A 62 -69.36 -24.19 -11.04
N ASN A 63 -69.04 -25.19 -10.22
CA ASN A 63 -69.59 -26.54 -10.29
C ASN A 63 -70.74 -26.80 -9.30
N PHE A 64 -71.33 -25.75 -8.74
CA PHE A 64 -72.27 -25.86 -7.62
C PHE A 64 -73.61 -26.52 -7.98
N LEU A 65 -74.09 -26.39 -9.24
CA LEU A 65 -75.27 -27.10 -9.73
C LEU A 65 -74.92 -28.30 -10.62
N HIS A 66 -73.81 -28.20 -11.38
CA HIS A 66 -73.41 -29.18 -12.38
C HIS A 66 -72.04 -29.78 -12.02
N PRO A 67 -71.91 -31.12 -11.90
CA PRO A 67 -70.63 -31.75 -11.61
C PRO A 67 -69.64 -31.53 -12.76
N TYR A 68 -68.34 -31.56 -12.47
CA TYR A 68 -67.28 -31.28 -13.46
C TYR A 68 -67.46 -31.98 -14.82
N PRO A 69 -67.75 -33.29 -14.91
CA PRO A 69 -67.91 -33.96 -16.20
C PRO A 69 -69.08 -33.45 -17.05
N ALA A 70 -70.08 -32.81 -16.42
CA ALA A 70 -71.26 -32.27 -17.07
C ALA A 70 -71.08 -30.80 -17.48
N MET A 71 -70.03 -30.11 -17.02
CA MET A 71 -69.84 -28.69 -17.31
C MET A 71 -69.55 -28.45 -18.80
N ARG A 72 -70.35 -27.57 -19.40
CA ARG A 72 -70.28 -27.23 -20.83
C ARG A 72 -70.66 -25.76 -21.04
N ILE A 73 -69.83 -25.06 -21.81
CA ILE A 73 -70.02 -23.68 -22.23
C ILE A 73 -69.86 -23.66 -23.75
N GLY A 74 -70.77 -23.03 -24.48
CA GLY A 74 -70.67 -22.80 -25.91
C GLY A 74 -70.64 -21.31 -26.23
N ALA A 75 -70.21 -20.96 -27.44
CA ALA A 75 -70.41 -19.65 -28.01
C ALA A 75 -70.28 -19.66 -29.53
N ALA A 76 -71.01 -18.76 -30.19
CA ALA A 76 -70.74 -18.36 -31.56
C ALA A 76 -69.84 -17.12 -31.55
N ILE A 77 -68.63 -17.24 -32.09
CA ILE A 77 -67.62 -16.17 -32.13
C ILE A 77 -67.27 -15.88 -33.58
N GLU A 78 -67.29 -14.61 -33.96
CA GLU A 78 -66.80 -14.13 -35.25
C GLU A 78 -65.29 -13.89 -35.21
N LEU A 79 -64.56 -14.61 -36.07
CA LEU A 79 -63.13 -14.51 -36.28
C LEU A 79 -62.87 -14.30 -37.77
N ASP A 80 -62.10 -13.29 -38.12
CA ASP A 80 -61.76 -12.95 -39.52
C ASP A 80 -62.98 -12.81 -40.46
N GLY A 81 -64.12 -12.36 -39.92
CA GLY A 81 -65.38 -12.18 -40.67
C GLY A 81 -66.24 -13.45 -40.80
N GLU A 82 -65.81 -14.58 -40.23
CA GLU A 82 -66.57 -15.83 -40.20
C GLU A 82 -67.05 -16.16 -38.79
N ALA A 83 -68.34 -16.46 -38.65
CA ALA A 83 -68.90 -16.98 -37.40
C ALA A 83 -68.56 -18.46 -37.23
N ARG A 84 -67.98 -18.82 -36.08
CA ARG A 84 -67.61 -20.19 -35.72
C ARG A 84 -68.20 -20.57 -34.36
N GLU A 85 -68.66 -21.81 -34.27
CA GLU A 85 -69.19 -22.39 -33.03
C GLU A 85 -68.05 -23.00 -32.22
N PHE A 86 -67.96 -22.63 -30.96
CA PHE A 86 -66.98 -23.12 -30.01
C PHE A 86 -67.68 -23.72 -28.80
N VAL A 87 -67.20 -24.87 -28.34
CA VAL A 87 -67.70 -25.51 -27.14
C VAL A 87 -66.54 -25.91 -26.26
N ARG A 88 -66.58 -25.45 -25.01
CA ARG A 88 -65.64 -25.81 -23.95
C ARG A 88 -66.30 -26.76 -22.96
N ILE A 89 -65.60 -27.85 -22.64
CA ILE A 89 -65.96 -28.76 -21.55
C ILE A 89 -64.84 -28.81 -20.51
N LYS A 90 -65.15 -29.27 -19.30
CA LYS A 90 -64.13 -29.40 -18.25
C LYS A 90 -63.22 -30.61 -18.50
N ARG A 91 -62.04 -30.38 -19.07
CA ARG A 91 -60.97 -31.37 -19.22
C ARG A 91 -59.58 -30.71 -19.06
N PRO A 92 -58.56 -31.43 -18.57
CA PRO A 92 -57.21 -30.86 -18.39
C PRO A 92 -56.53 -30.41 -19.69
N GLN A 93 -56.82 -31.08 -20.81
CA GLN A 93 -56.27 -30.82 -22.14
C GLN A 93 -57.34 -31.16 -23.20
N ASN A 94 -57.18 -30.63 -24.42
CA ASN A 94 -58.08 -30.88 -25.55
C ASN A 94 -59.55 -30.69 -25.18
N SER A 95 -59.83 -29.53 -24.57
CA SER A 95 -61.12 -29.22 -23.95
C SER A 95 -62.04 -28.40 -24.84
N LEU A 96 -61.54 -27.92 -25.99
CA LEU A 96 -62.27 -27.15 -26.99
C LEU A 96 -62.78 -28.04 -28.12
N PHE A 97 -64.00 -27.78 -28.55
CA PHE A 97 -64.69 -28.48 -29.62
C PHE A 97 -65.39 -27.48 -30.55
N ASP A 98 -65.72 -27.91 -31.76
CA ASP A 98 -66.58 -27.17 -32.68
C ASP A 98 -68.08 -27.49 -32.44
N GLY A 99 -68.97 -26.85 -33.22
CA GLY A 99 -70.41 -27.11 -33.19
C GLY A 99 -70.84 -28.52 -33.64
N ARG A 100 -69.91 -29.38 -34.06
CA ARG A 100 -70.12 -30.78 -34.44
C ARG A 100 -69.46 -31.76 -33.46
N ASP A 101 -69.05 -31.26 -32.28
CA ASP A 101 -68.31 -32.00 -31.24
C ASP A 101 -66.98 -32.60 -31.74
N GLN A 102 -66.33 -31.97 -32.72
CA GLN A 102 -64.96 -32.30 -33.14
C GLN A 102 -63.94 -31.49 -32.35
N PRO A 103 -62.83 -32.10 -31.88
CA PRO A 103 -61.83 -31.39 -31.07
C PRO A 103 -61.13 -30.30 -31.87
N LEU A 104 -60.98 -29.13 -31.25
CA LEU A 104 -60.25 -27.98 -31.79
C LEU A 104 -58.95 -27.74 -31.01
N SER A 105 -57.94 -27.22 -31.70
CA SER A 105 -56.73 -26.72 -31.06
C SER A 105 -57.02 -25.42 -30.31
N GLU A 106 -56.40 -25.22 -29.14
CA GLU A 106 -56.47 -23.96 -28.38
C GLU A 106 -55.99 -22.76 -29.21
N THR A 107 -55.11 -23.01 -30.20
CA THR A 107 -54.62 -21.98 -31.12
C THR A 107 -55.74 -21.29 -31.90
N ALA A 108 -56.89 -21.95 -32.09
CA ALA A 108 -58.04 -21.38 -32.79
C ALA A 108 -58.63 -20.15 -32.08
N LEU A 109 -58.61 -20.12 -30.75
CA LEU A 109 -59.05 -18.96 -29.95
C LEU A 109 -57.89 -18.00 -29.65
N ILE A 110 -56.68 -18.52 -29.40
CA ILE A 110 -55.50 -17.70 -29.08
C ILE A 110 -55.14 -16.75 -30.24
N ALA A 111 -55.31 -17.17 -31.49
CA ALA A 111 -55.07 -16.32 -32.66
C ALA A 111 -55.97 -15.07 -32.64
N GLY A 112 -57.25 -15.22 -32.28
CA GLY A 112 -58.20 -14.11 -32.13
C GLY A 112 -57.93 -13.20 -30.94
N LEU A 113 -57.12 -13.66 -29.97
CA LEU A 113 -56.74 -12.96 -28.75
C LEU A 113 -55.36 -12.28 -28.83
N GLY A 114 -54.64 -12.40 -29.96
CA GLY A 114 -53.33 -11.79 -30.14
C GLY A 114 -52.25 -12.30 -29.19
N GLY A 115 -52.40 -13.54 -28.69
CA GLY A 115 -51.44 -14.14 -27.74
C GLY A 115 -51.62 -13.72 -26.27
N LEU A 116 -52.70 -12.99 -25.93
CA LEU A 116 -53.00 -12.63 -24.55
C LEU A 116 -53.45 -13.84 -23.73
N GLY A 117 -52.87 -13.99 -22.54
CA GLY A 117 -53.33 -14.95 -21.54
C GLY A 117 -54.53 -14.42 -20.73
N ARG A 118 -55.10 -15.28 -19.89
CA ARG A 118 -56.29 -14.98 -19.07
C ARG A 118 -56.15 -13.68 -18.26
N ASP A 119 -55.05 -13.53 -17.53
CA ASP A 119 -54.81 -12.37 -16.66
C ASP A 119 -54.59 -11.09 -17.47
N GLY A 120 -53.88 -11.19 -18.60
CA GLY A 120 -53.71 -10.08 -19.54
C GLY A 120 -55.05 -9.62 -20.12
N TYR A 121 -55.92 -10.57 -20.50
CA TYR A 121 -57.26 -10.26 -21.01
C TYR A 121 -58.13 -9.59 -19.95
N ARG A 122 -58.16 -10.12 -18.71
CA ARG A 122 -58.92 -9.50 -17.61
C ARG A 122 -58.42 -8.09 -17.33
N THR A 123 -57.11 -7.88 -17.31
CA THR A 123 -56.52 -6.57 -17.02
C THR A 123 -56.80 -5.54 -18.13
N MET A 124 -56.76 -5.94 -19.41
CA MET A 124 -56.92 -5.02 -20.54
C MET A 124 -58.38 -4.78 -20.95
N PHE A 125 -59.25 -5.78 -20.83
CA PHE A 125 -60.59 -5.77 -21.41
C PHE A 125 -61.71 -5.98 -20.38
N SER A 126 -61.40 -6.10 -19.09
CA SER A 126 -62.39 -6.20 -18.01
C SER A 126 -62.16 -5.11 -16.97
N LEU A 127 -63.18 -4.30 -16.77
CA LEU A 127 -63.27 -3.44 -15.59
C LEU A 127 -64.28 -4.05 -14.64
N ASP A 128 -63.78 -4.62 -13.55
CA ASP A 128 -64.59 -5.02 -12.41
C ASP A 128 -64.14 -4.22 -11.17
N ASP A 129 -64.96 -4.20 -10.13
CA ASP A 129 -64.72 -3.37 -8.93
C ASP A 129 -63.39 -3.74 -8.24
N GLU A 130 -63.08 -5.04 -8.23
CA GLU A 130 -61.86 -5.60 -7.65
C GLU A 130 -60.61 -5.25 -8.48
N THR A 131 -60.69 -5.32 -9.82
CA THR A 131 -59.57 -4.93 -10.71
C THR A 131 -59.33 -3.42 -10.71
N LEU A 132 -60.37 -2.62 -10.48
CA LEU A 132 -60.24 -1.16 -10.30
C LEU A 132 -59.55 -0.80 -8.99
N GLU A 133 -59.90 -1.48 -7.89
CA GLU A 133 -59.26 -1.28 -6.58
C GLU A 133 -57.79 -1.74 -6.60
N GLN A 134 -57.53 -2.96 -7.10
CA GLN A 134 -56.17 -3.49 -7.26
C GLN A 134 -55.34 -2.66 -8.24
N GLY A 135 -55.96 -2.18 -9.33
CA GLY A 135 -55.34 -1.26 -10.27
C GLY A 135 -54.93 0.06 -9.58
N GLY A 136 -55.82 0.64 -8.78
CA GLY A 136 -55.55 1.84 -7.97
C GLY A 136 -54.44 1.63 -6.96
N GLU A 137 -54.44 0.51 -6.24
CA GLU A 137 -53.37 0.14 -5.30
C GLU A 137 -52.03 -0.06 -6.02
N SER A 138 -52.01 -0.70 -7.19
CA SER A 138 -50.79 -0.90 -7.98
C SER A 138 -50.18 0.42 -8.48
N ILE A 139 -51.02 1.40 -8.79
CA ILE A 139 -50.61 2.75 -9.17
C ILE A 139 -50.02 3.50 -7.96
N LEU A 140 -50.64 3.35 -6.78
CA LEU A 140 -50.19 3.98 -5.53
C LEU A 140 -48.90 3.35 -4.98
N ALA A 141 -48.71 2.04 -5.14
CA ALA A 141 -47.59 1.27 -4.59
C ALA A 141 -46.22 1.56 -5.24
N SER A 142 -46.17 2.30 -6.35
CA SER A 142 -44.96 2.77 -7.04
C SER A 142 -44.04 1.70 -7.65
N ARG A 143 -43.59 1.99 -8.89
CA ARG A 143 -42.46 1.38 -9.64
C ARG A 143 -42.69 0.02 -10.32
N GLY A 144 -43.07 0.08 -11.59
CA GLY A 144 -42.61 -0.87 -12.61
C GLY A 144 -43.71 -1.58 -13.38
N ASP A 145 -43.64 -1.46 -14.71
CA ASP A 145 -44.42 -2.17 -15.73
C ASP A 145 -45.88 -1.77 -15.95
N LEU A 146 -46.78 -1.79 -14.97
CA LEU A 146 -48.21 -1.74 -15.33
C LEU A 146 -48.70 -0.35 -15.76
N GLY A 147 -48.31 0.71 -15.04
CA GLY A 147 -48.65 2.09 -15.40
C GLY A 147 -47.99 2.54 -16.70
N GLU A 148 -46.82 2.00 -17.00
CA GLU A 148 -46.07 2.25 -18.24
C GLU A 148 -46.70 1.51 -19.42
N LEU A 149 -47.18 0.28 -19.24
CA LEU A 149 -47.93 -0.48 -20.24
C LEU A 149 -49.30 0.16 -20.54
N LEU A 150 -50.02 0.65 -19.52
CA LEU A 150 -51.29 1.35 -19.68
C LEU A 150 -51.13 2.68 -20.43
N PHE A 151 -50.07 3.45 -20.15
CA PHE A 151 -49.76 4.67 -20.89
C PHE A 151 -49.19 4.38 -22.29
N SER A 152 -48.40 3.32 -22.46
CA SER A 152 -47.75 3.01 -23.75
C SER A 152 -48.71 2.41 -24.77
N ALA A 153 -49.65 1.58 -24.31
CA ALA A 153 -50.69 0.99 -25.17
C ALA A 153 -51.73 2.04 -25.60
N SER A 154 -51.99 3.06 -24.78
CA SER A 154 -52.92 4.15 -25.11
C SER A 154 -52.30 5.30 -25.92
N ALA A 155 -50.98 5.52 -25.83
CA ALA A 155 -50.28 6.63 -26.50
C ALA A 155 -49.40 6.24 -27.70
N GLY A 156 -49.33 4.96 -28.08
CA GLY A 156 -48.49 4.53 -29.22
C GLY A 156 -46.97 4.53 -28.93
N LEU A 157 -46.57 4.52 -27.66
CA LEU A 157 -45.18 4.67 -27.21
C LEU A 157 -44.39 3.36 -27.12
N GLY A 158 -44.78 2.31 -27.86
CA GLY A 158 -44.07 1.02 -27.86
C GLY A 158 -42.57 1.13 -28.19
N ASP A 159 -42.20 2.14 -28.99
CA ASP A 159 -40.80 2.45 -29.31
C ASP A 159 -39.99 2.93 -28.08
N LEU A 160 -40.63 3.69 -27.18
CA LEU A 160 -39.99 4.18 -25.95
C LEU A 160 -39.68 3.03 -24.98
N SER A 161 -40.57 2.04 -24.89
CA SER A 161 -40.33 0.83 -24.08
C SER A 161 -39.13 0.03 -24.63
N GLN A 162 -39.01 -0.12 -25.95
CA GLN A 162 -37.84 -0.78 -26.55
C GLN A 162 -36.54 0.00 -26.30
N GLN A 163 -36.58 1.33 -26.37
CA GLN A 163 -35.42 2.18 -26.03
C GLN A 163 -35.01 2.02 -24.55
N LEU A 164 -35.96 1.94 -23.63
CA LEU A 164 -35.66 1.72 -22.21
C LEU A 164 -35.05 0.34 -21.95
N VAL A 165 -35.50 -0.70 -22.66
CA VAL A 165 -34.87 -2.04 -22.59
C VAL A 165 -33.44 -1.99 -23.11
N ARG A 166 -33.17 -1.30 -24.22
CA ARG A 166 -31.79 -1.10 -24.72
C ARG A 166 -30.92 -0.35 -23.72
N LEU A 167 -31.42 0.75 -23.17
CA LEU A 167 -30.68 1.55 -22.19
C LEU A 167 -30.36 0.76 -20.90
N ARG A 168 -31.30 -0.09 -20.46
CA ARG A 168 -31.07 -1.02 -19.35
C ARG A 168 -29.98 -2.05 -19.70
N ALA A 169 -29.97 -2.59 -20.91
CA ALA A 169 -28.95 -3.55 -21.35
C ALA A 169 -27.55 -2.92 -21.39
N GLU A 170 -27.42 -1.71 -21.94
CA GLU A 170 -26.16 -0.93 -21.93
C GLU A 170 -25.69 -0.65 -20.50
N THR A 171 -26.62 -0.29 -19.62
CA THR A 171 -26.31 -0.05 -18.21
C THR A 171 -25.85 -1.33 -17.52
N GLU A 172 -26.51 -2.48 -17.76
CA GLU A 172 -26.11 -3.77 -17.19
C GLU A 172 -24.75 -4.26 -17.72
N GLU A 173 -24.40 -3.92 -18.96
CA GLU A 173 -23.09 -4.19 -19.55
C GLU A 173 -22.00 -3.37 -18.87
N PHE A 174 -22.27 -2.10 -18.59
CA PHE A 174 -21.34 -1.23 -17.90
C PHE A 174 -21.21 -1.55 -16.40
N TYR A 175 -22.34 -1.79 -15.73
CA TYR A 175 -22.43 -1.94 -14.28
C TYR A 175 -23.64 -2.77 -13.84
N LYS A 176 -23.39 -3.80 -13.03
CA LYS A 176 -24.43 -4.52 -12.28
C LYS A 176 -23.99 -4.67 -10.82
N PRO A 177 -24.85 -4.39 -9.82
CA PRO A 177 -24.47 -4.35 -8.40
C PRO A 177 -23.84 -5.62 -7.83
N ARG A 178 -23.94 -6.77 -8.54
CA ARG A 178 -23.39 -8.07 -8.13
C ARG A 178 -22.48 -8.73 -9.16
N ALA A 179 -22.19 -8.09 -10.29
CA ALA A 179 -21.31 -8.65 -11.31
C ALA A 179 -19.89 -8.09 -11.15
N GLN A 180 -18.96 -8.93 -10.73
CA GLN A 180 -17.57 -8.54 -10.46
C GLN A 180 -16.76 -8.30 -11.76
N LYS A 181 -17.16 -8.92 -12.88
CA LYS A 181 -16.49 -8.85 -14.19
C LYS A 181 -17.31 -8.04 -15.20
N ARG A 182 -17.41 -6.73 -14.99
CA ARG A 182 -17.98 -5.77 -15.95
C ARG A 182 -17.02 -4.60 -16.13
N ARG A 183 -17.25 -3.78 -17.16
CA ARG A 183 -16.33 -2.71 -17.58
C ARG A 183 -15.91 -1.77 -16.45
N LEU A 184 -16.82 -1.40 -15.55
CA LEU A 184 -16.49 -0.56 -14.40
C LEU A 184 -15.55 -1.27 -13.39
N GLY A 185 -15.71 -2.58 -13.20
CA GLY A 185 -14.85 -3.38 -12.33
C GLY A 185 -13.43 -3.47 -12.87
N GLU A 186 -13.28 -3.68 -14.19
CA GLU A 186 -11.99 -3.68 -14.88
C GLU A 186 -11.28 -2.33 -14.76
N LEU A 187 -11.99 -1.22 -15.04
CA LEU A 187 -11.42 0.13 -14.92
C LEU A 187 -11.03 0.48 -13.48
N LYS A 188 -11.77 0.00 -12.48
CA LYS A 188 -11.39 0.17 -11.07
C LYS A 188 -10.14 -0.62 -10.70
N ALA A 189 -10.00 -1.85 -11.20
CA ALA A 189 -8.79 -2.64 -11.01
C ALA A 189 -7.58 -1.98 -11.68
N GLU A 190 -7.72 -1.56 -12.93
CA GLU A 190 -6.68 -0.84 -13.67
C GLU A 190 -6.26 0.46 -12.96
N LEU A 191 -7.22 1.23 -12.43
CA LEU A 191 -6.92 2.41 -11.63
C LEU A 191 -6.17 2.07 -10.34
N ALA A 192 -6.51 0.96 -9.68
CA ALA A 192 -5.81 0.52 -8.47
C ALA A 192 -4.36 0.13 -8.78
N ASP A 193 -4.14 -0.60 -9.88
CA ASP A 193 -2.80 -1.00 -10.34
C ASP A 193 -1.94 0.23 -10.71
N LEU A 194 -2.52 1.19 -11.45
CA LEU A 194 -1.83 2.44 -11.79
C LEU A 194 -1.49 3.29 -10.55
N LYS A 195 -2.36 3.32 -9.54
CA LYS A 195 -2.08 3.99 -8.27
C LYS A 195 -0.95 3.33 -7.50
N ALA A 196 -0.95 2.00 -7.43
CA ALA A 196 0.11 1.23 -6.77
C ALA A 196 1.46 1.44 -7.47
N GLU A 197 1.47 1.45 -8.80
CA GLU A 197 2.66 1.72 -9.59
C GLU A 197 3.18 3.15 -9.36
N ARG A 198 2.29 4.14 -9.34
CA ARG A 198 2.65 5.52 -9.01
C ARG A 198 3.28 5.61 -7.63
N GLU A 199 2.65 5.04 -6.58
CA GLU A 199 3.19 5.07 -5.22
C GLU A 199 4.57 4.39 -5.13
N ARG A 200 4.78 3.30 -5.86
CA ARG A 200 6.07 2.61 -5.93
C ARG A 200 7.16 3.51 -6.50
N ILE A 201 6.89 4.21 -7.61
CA ILE A 201 7.82 5.16 -8.24
C ILE A 201 8.05 6.37 -7.31
N ASP A 202 7.00 6.94 -6.73
CA ASP A 202 7.08 8.11 -5.84
C ASP A 202 7.90 7.78 -4.57
N THR A 203 7.74 6.56 -4.04
CA THR A 203 8.55 6.05 -2.92
C THR A 203 10.02 5.94 -3.29
N GLN A 204 10.36 5.57 -4.53
CA GLN A 204 11.75 5.54 -4.99
C GLN A 204 12.35 6.93 -5.05
N ALA A 205 11.60 7.94 -5.51
CA ALA A 205 12.06 9.33 -5.54
C ALA A 205 12.31 9.88 -4.11
N SER A 206 11.39 9.64 -3.17
CA SER A 206 11.56 10.06 -1.77
C SER A 206 12.73 9.36 -1.09
N LYS A 207 12.91 8.04 -1.30
CA LYS A 207 14.07 7.31 -0.77
C LYS A 207 15.38 7.79 -1.38
N TYR A 208 15.40 8.05 -2.69
CA TYR A 208 16.56 8.61 -3.36
C TYR A 208 16.94 9.96 -2.75
N ALA A 209 15.98 10.88 -2.60
CA ALA A 209 16.23 12.18 -1.96
C ALA A 209 16.77 12.05 -0.52
N GLN A 210 16.21 11.14 0.28
CA GLN A 210 16.73 10.86 1.63
C GLN A 210 18.16 10.30 1.62
N LEU A 211 18.45 9.34 0.75
CA LEU A 211 19.78 8.72 0.65
C LEU A 211 20.82 9.71 0.13
N THR A 212 20.47 10.53 -0.86
CA THR A 212 21.34 11.60 -1.38
C THR A 212 21.68 12.61 -0.29
N LYS A 213 20.69 13.07 0.48
CA LYS A 213 20.93 13.98 1.61
C LYS A 213 21.81 13.32 2.69
N ALA A 214 21.56 12.06 3.02
CA ALA A 214 22.37 11.33 4.00
C ALA A 214 23.83 11.16 3.53
N PHE A 215 24.04 10.92 2.23
CA PHE A 215 25.36 10.85 1.61
C PHE A 215 26.08 12.20 1.65
N GLU A 216 25.41 13.29 1.29
CA GLU A 216 25.95 14.65 1.37
C GLU A 216 26.35 15.02 2.80
N ASP A 217 25.47 14.77 3.79
CA ASP A 217 25.74 15.04 5.20
C ASP A 217 26.92 14.20 5.72
N ALA A 218 26.99 12.92 5.36
CA ALA A 218 28.09 12.04 5.76
C ALA A 218 29.42 12.48 5.14
N THR A 219 29.39 12.90 3.87
CA THR A 219 30.58 13.40 3.15
C THR A 219 31.09 14.70 3.78
N ALA A 220 30.20 15.65 4.07
CA ALA A 220 30.56 16.89 4.75
C ALA A 220 31.19 16.64 6.13
N ARG A 221 30.63 15.71 6.92
CA ARG A 221 31.20 15.31 8.22
C ARG A 221 32.57 14.66 8.07
N HIS A 222 32.73 13.77 7.08
CA HIS A 222 34.01 13.13 6.80
C HIS A 222 35.09 14.15 6.43
N ASP A 223 34.77 15.10 5.55
CA ASP A 223 35.73 16.09 5.08
C ASP A 223 36.12 17.09 6.17
N ALA A 224 35.17 17.50 7.00
CA ALA A 224 35.44 18.30 8.19
C ALA A 224 36.37 17.57 9.17
N ALA A 225 36.06 16.31 9.51
CA ALA A 225 36.89 15.51 10.40
C ALA A 225 38.29 15.23 9.84
N SER A 226 38.39 14.99 8.53
CA SER A 226 39.67 14.76 7.83
C SER A 226 40.54 16.02 7.83
N SER A 227 39.94 17.19 7.58
CA SER A 227 40.62 18.48 7.65
C SER A 227 41.12 18.79 9.06
N GLU A 228 40.28 18.55 10.08
CA GLU A 228 40.66 18.73 11.48
C GLU A 228 41.80 17.81 11.88
N ARG A 229 41.75 16.54 11.47
CA ARG A 229 42.83 15.57 11.71
C ARG A 229 44.14 16.01 11.07
N LYS A 230 44.11 16.56 9.85
CA LYS A 230 45.30 17.11 9.18
C LYS A 230 45.88 18.28 9.99
N ARG A 231 45.03 19.23 10.41
CA ARG A 231 45.43 20.38 11.24
C ARG A 231 46.09 19.94 12.55
N LEU A 232 45.48 18.99 13.25
CA LEU A 232 46.00 18.46 14.51
C LEU A 232 47.33 17.72 14.33
N ARG A 233 47.51 16.96 13.24
CA ARG A 233 48.80 16.31 12.93
C ARG A 233 49.92 17.31 12.71
N VAL A 234 49.66 18.39 11.98
CA VAL A 234 50.65 19.47 11.76
C VAL A 234 51.03 20.12 13.10
N ARG A 235 50.03 20.43 13.94
CA ARG A 235 50.27 21.01 15.26
C ARG A 235 51.04 20.07 16.18
N LEU A 236 50.72 18.77 16.18
CA LEU A 236 51.43 17.76 16.95
C LEU A 236 52.89 17.65 16.52
N ALA A 237 53.16 17.64 15.21
CA ALA A 237 54.53 17.62 14.69
C ALA A 237 55.33 18.86 15.10
N ALA A 238 54.71 20.05 15.09
CA ALA A 238 55.34 21.28 15.54
C ALA A 238 55.66 21.24 17.06
N ILE A 239 54.71 20.78 17.88
CA ILE A 239 54.92 20.62 19.33
C ILE A 239 56.04 19.62 19.61
N ASN A 240 56.06 18.47 18.93
CA ASN A 240 57.11 17.48 19.10
C ASN A 240 58.49 18.02 18.73
N ARG A 241 58.60 18.82 17.65
CA ARG A 241 59.88 19.50 17.31
C ARG A 241 60.35 20.42 18.43
N LEU A 242 59.45 21.19 19.04
CA LEU A 242 59.78 22.07 20.17
C LEU A 242 60.20 21.27 21.41
N LEU A 243 59.47 20.18 21.73
CA LEU A 243 59.81 19.30 22.85
C LEU A 243 61.18 18.65 22.66
N THR A 244 61.51 18.20 21.45
CA THR A 244 62.82 17.62 21.13
C THR A 244 63.95 18.67 21.19
N ALA A 245 63.67 19.94 20.85
CA ALA A 245 64.66 21.01 20.90
C ALA A 245 64.91 21.55 22.33
N ARG A 246 63.94 21.42 23.23
CA ARG A 246 64.00 22.01 24.59
C ARG A 246 65.23 21.58 25.41
N PRO A 247 65.64 20.30 25.45
CA PRO A 247 66.85 19.92 26.18
C PRO A 247 68.12 20.58 25.62
N ARG A 248 68.23 20.71 24.28
CA ARG A 248 69.36 21.38 23.63
C ARG A 248 69.38 22.88 23.94
N PHE A 249 68.21 23.51 24.03
CA PHE A 249 68.11 24.91 24.43
C PHE A 249 68.58 25.11 25.87
N GLY A 250 68.18 24.24 26.80
CA GLY A 250 68.69 24.28 28.18
C GLY A 250 70.19 24.02 28.27
N GLU A 251 70.73 23.12 27.44
CA GLU A 251 72.18 22.90 27.33
C GLU A 251 72.91 24.13 26.79
N LEU A 252 72.35 24.81 25.78
CA LEU A 252 72.88 26.06 25.25
C LEU A 252 72.90 27.15 26.31
N GLU A 253 71.79 27.37 27.04
CA GLU A 253 71.73 28.36 28.13
C GLU A 253 72.77 28.05 29.21
N ARG A 254 72.92 26.76 29.58
CA ARG A 254 73.94 26.33 30.54
C ARG A 254 75.35 26.64 30.05
N LEU A 255 75.67 26.30 28.79
CA LEU A 255 76.99 26.55 28.20
C LEU A 255 77.27 28.05 28.05
N GLN A 256 76.28 28.84 27.65
CA GLN A 256 76.39 30.30 27.57
C GLN A 256 76.67 30.90 28.95
N GLY A 257 75.96 30.46 29.99
CA GLY A 257 76.24 30.90 31.37
C GLY A 257 77.65 30.51 31.86
N GLN A 258 78.20 29.38 31.40
CA GLN A 258 79.59 29.01 31.67
C GLN A 258 80.58 29.91 30.90
N PHE A 259 80.28 30.23 29.64
CA PHE A 259 81.10 31.14 28.83
C PHE A 259 81.10 32.57 29.36
N ASP A 260 79.95 33.07 29.83
CA ASP A 260 79.83 34.42 30.39
C ASP A 260 80.73 34.62 31.62
N GLN A 261 80.93 33.58 32.45
CA GLN A 261 81.89 33.62 33.57
C GLN A 261 83.35 33.76 33.12
N LEU A 262 83.66 33.38 31.89
CA LEU A 262 85.00 33.40 31.31
C LEU A 262 85.22 34.60 30.38
N LYS A 263 84.20 35.44 30.17
CA LYS A 263 84.20 36.53 29.18
C LYS A 263 85.26 37.60 29.42
N ASP A 264 85.56 37.86 30.69
CA ASP A 264 86.54 38.88 31.10
C ASP A 264 87.98 38.34 31.17
N LEU A 265 88.19 37.05 30.86
CA LEU A 265 89.53 36.49 30.80
C LEU A 265 90.26 36.98 29.54
N PRO A 266 91.57 37.28 29.63
CA PRO A 266 92.35 37.67 28.47
C PRO A 266 92.40 36.53 27.44
N GLU A 267 92.44 36.90 26.17
CA GLU A 267 92.55 35.94 25.08
C GLU A 267 93.91 35.22 25.17
N VAL A 268 93.86 33.90 25.34
CA VAL A 268 95.07 33.09 25.52
C VAL A 268 95.72 32.87 24.16
N ALA A 269 96.96 33.31 24.02
CA ALA A 269 97.74 33.09 22.80
C ALA A 269 97.99 31.56 22.60
N PRO A 270 97.91 31.03 21.36
CA PRO A 270 98.03 29.59 21.10
C PRO A 270 99.28 28.95 21.70
N GLU A 271 100.38 29.72 21.79
CA GLU A 271 101.69 29.29 22.29
C GLU A 271 101.68 29.03 23.81
N TRP A 272 100.73 29.62 24.55
CA TRP A 272 100.65 29.45 26.02
C TRP A 272 100.32 28.02 26.43
N ARG A 273 99.62 27.24 25.59
CA ARG A 273 99.36 25.82 25.91
C ARG A 273 100.65 25.00 25.94
N GLU A 274 101.55 25.26 25.00
CA GLU A 274 102.84 24.59 24.97
C GLU A 274 103.71 25.09 26.11
N GLN A 275 103.74 26.39 26.36
CA GLN A 275 104.49 26.98 27.48
C GLN A 275 104.03 26.46 28.86
N ILE A 276 102.72 26.35 29.11
CA ILE A 276 102.20 25.81 30.38
C ILE A 276 102.57 24.33 30.54
N ARG A 277 102.49 23.54 29.46
CA ARG A 277 102.92 22.13 29.50
C ARG A 277 104.41 22.02 29.80
N ASP A 278 105.23 22.84 29.15
CA ASP A 278 106.68 22.81 29.32
C ASP A 278 107.08 23.28 30.72
N LEU A 279 106.44 24.32 31.25
CA LEU A 279 106.59 24.77 32.64
C LEU A 279 106.16 23.69 33.65
N GLY A 280 105.06 22.97 33.40
CA GLY A 280 104.63 21.87 34.26
C GLY A 280 105.62 20.69 34.27
N ASN A 281 106.25 20.41 33.13
CA ASN A 281 107.33 19.42 33.05
C ASN A 281 108.59 19.88 33.79
N GLU A 282 108.94 21.17 33.67
CA GLU A 282 110.07 21.77 34.36
C GLU A 282 109.86 21.80 35.89
N GLU A 283 108.67 22.16 36.35
CA GLU A 283 108.28 22.09 37.76
C GLU A 283 108.40 20.66 38.31
N ALA A 284 107.90 19.66 37.57
CA ALA A 284 108.02 18.26 37.96
C ALA A 284 109.49 17.80 38.04
N ALA A 285 110.34 18.22 37.11
CA ALA A 285 111.76 17.92 37.10
C ALA A 285 112.49 18.58 38.29
N LEU A 286 112.17 19.84 38.59
CA LEU A 286 112.73 20.57 39.72
C LEU A 286 112.29 19.96 41.07
N MET A 287 111.02 19.55 41.20
CA MET A 287 110.55 18.85 42.40
C MET A 287 111.28 17.52 42.63
N ALA A 288 111.47 16.73 41.57
CA ALA A 288 112.21 15.47 41.65
C ALA A 288 113.69 15.70 42.03
N SER A 289 114.33 16.71 41.45
CA SER A 289 115.70 17.08 41.80
C SER A 289 115.81 17.57 43.24
N GLY A 290 114.83 18.35 43.74
CA GLY A 290 114.80 18.82 45.12
C GLY A 290 114.64 17.67 46.12
N ALA A 291 113.77 16.70 45.81
CA ALA A 291 113.61 15.50 46.63
C ALA A 291 114.92 14.69 46.69
N ALA A 292 115.58 14.46 45.55
CA ALA A 292 116.86 13.75 45.51
C ALA A 292 117.97 14.46 46.30
N LEU A 293 118.04 15.80 46.23
CA LEU A 293 118.99 16.58 47.01
C LEU A 293 118.71 16.51 48.51
N ASN A 294 117.43 16.52 48.92
CA ASN A 294 117.06 16.33 50.32
C ASN A 294 117.45 14.93 50.82
N ASP A 295 117.17 13.88 50.06
CA ASP A 295 117.58 12.51 50.41
C ASP A 295 119.11 12.42 50.57
N GLU A 296 119.87 13.11 49.70
CA GLU A 296 121.32 13.16 49.78
C GLU A 296 121.83 13.96 50.99
N ILE A 297 121.17 15.06 51.34
CA ILE A 297 121.45 15.82 52.57
C ILE A 297 121.18 14.95 53.81
N GLU A 298 120.06 14.22 53.85
CA GLU A 298 119.74 13.31 54.96
C GLU A 298 120.80 12.21 55.09
N ARG A 299 121.22 11.60 53.97
CA ARG A 299 122.29 10.60 53.95
C ARG A 299 123.61 11.15 54.49
N LEU A 300 124.05 12.31 54.00
CA LEU A 300 125.31 12.93 54.41
C LEU A 300 125.26 13.41 55.88
N THR A 301 124.09 13.85 56.35
CA THR A 301 123.90 14.23 57.76
C THR A 301 123.99 13.00 58.67
N ALA A 302 123.34 11.89 58.30
CA ALA A 302 123.46 10.63 59.03
C ALA A 302 124.90 10.08 59.01
N GLU A 303 125.62 10.23 57.89
CA GLU A 303 127.03 9.87 57.79
C GLU A 303 127.88 10.71 58.76
N LEU A 304 127.69 12.04 58.79
CA LEU A 304 128.35 12.94 59.74
C LEU A 304 128.05 12.58 61.20
N GLU A 305 126.80 12.28 61.55
CA GLU A 305 126.40 11.88 62.90
C GLU A 305 126.97 10.52 63.31
N SER A 306 127.20 9.62 62.34
CA SER A 306 127.81 8.31 62.58
C SER A 306 129.32 8.35 62.82
N ILE A 307 129.98 9.48 62.51
CA ILE A 307 131.40 9.69 62.80
C ILE A 307 131.56 9.89 64.31
N GLY A 308 131.82 8.79 65.01
CA GLY A 308 132.22 8.80 66.42
C GLY A 308 133.57 9.47 66.59
N VAL A 309 133.56 10.74 67.01
CA VAL A 309 134.77 11.48 67.34
C VAL A 309 135.33 10.91 68.66
N ASP A 310 136.39 10.12 68.56
CA ASP A 310 137.11 9.57 69.72
C ASP A 310 137.85 10.70 70.44
N ALA A 311 137.21 11.26 71.47
CA ALA A 311 137.73 12.38 72.25
C ALA A 311 139.03 12.02 72.99
N GLU A 312 139.25 10.74 73.33
CA GLU A 312 140.49 10.30 73.99
C GLU A 312 141.66 10.30 73.00
N MET A 313 141.43 9.82 71.78
CA MET A 313 142.42 9.86 70.69
C MET A 313 142.71 11.30 70.25
N LEU A 314 141.69 12.16 70.22
CA LEU A 314 141.83 13.59 69.95
C LEU A 314 142.61 14.35 71.04
N ALA A 315 142.43 14.00 72.32
CA ALA A 315 143.22 14.56 73.41
C ALA A 315 144.70 14.13 73.35
N LEU A 316 144.97 12.95 72.78
CA LEU A 316 146.34 12.45 72.54
C LEU A 316 147.00 13.05 71.29
N ARG A 317 146.29 13.86 70.49
CA ARG A 317 146.82 14.55 69.29
C ARG A 317 148.17 15.21 69.53
N HIS A 318 148.31 15.96 70.63
CA HIS A 318 149.54 16.68 70.93
C HIS A 318 150.69 15.74 71.27
N ARG A 319 150.41 14.61 71.93
CA ARG A 319 151.38 13.56 72.26
C ARG A 319 151.77 12.71 71.04
N MET A 320 150.84 12.43 70.14
CA MET A 320 151.13 11.74 68.88
C MET A 320 151.97 12.64 67.93
N ALA A 321 151.71 13.94 67.90
CA ALA A 321 152.55 14.90 67.16
C ALA A 321 153.96 15.06 67.76
N GLU A 322 154.13 14.93 69.08
CA GLU A 322 155.45 14.85 69.73
C GLU A 322 156.17 13.53 69.44
N LEU A 323 155.46 12.40 69.42
CA LEU A 323 156.01 11.09 69.03
C LEU A 323 156.48 11.05 67.57
N ASP A 324 155.78 11.73 66.65
CA ASP A 324 156.22 11.85 65.25
C ASP A 324 157.44 12.79 65.11
N ARG A 325 157.58 13.81 65.97
CA ARG A 325 158.78 14.67 66.02
C ARG A 325 160.01 13.99 66.62
N LEU A 326 159.83 13.06 67.57
CA LEU A 326 160.90 12.22 68.14
C LEU A 326 161.29 11.03 67.24
N ARG A 327 160.57 10.83 66.13
CA ARG A 327 160.84 9.81 65.10
C ARG A 327 161.72 10.35 63.94
N THR A 328 162.20 11.58 64.05
CA THR A 328 163.26 12.23 63.25
C THR A 328 164.42 12.64 64.15
#